data_AF-A0A7Y2XYX6-F1
#
_entry.id   AF-A0A7Y2XYX6-F1
#
_cell.length_a   1.000
_cell.length_b   1.000
_cell.length_c   1.000
_cell.angle_alpha   90.00
_cell.angle_beta   90.00
_cell.angle_gamma   90.00
#
_symmetry.space_group_name_H-M   'P 1'
#
loop_
_entity.id
_entity.type
_entity.pdbx_description
1 polymer ?
#
loop_
_entity_poly.entity_id
_entity_poly.type
_entity_poly.pdbx_seq_one_letter_code
_entity_poly.pdbx_strand_id
1 'polypeptide(L)'
;DGFRVQAGSGQVQADKVIFATNGYSSEDLPNWLAGRYMPTQSSIIVSRPMTQSELGAQGWTSGQASYDTRHLLHYFRLMPDNRMLFGVRGGLMANPASEARAISRARADFDAMFPAWRHIETSNAWSGMVCIGRDRMPYVGPVPGEPGFYTSLCYHGNGVAMASYCGALLADLVRDKQPERVYPKAIQRPLSKFELGRLRRAIMPFAYAGFALQDR
;
A
#
# COMPACT_ATOMS: atom_id res chain seq x y z
N ASP A 1 -4.68 -16.00 31.91
CA ASP A 1 -5.50 -15.84 30.71
C ASP A 1 -5.05 -14.62 29.93
N GLY A 2 -5.16 -14.64 28.61
CA GLY A 2 -4.65 -13.60 27.70
C GLY A 2 -3.48 -14.07 26.83
N PHE A 3 -3.06 -13.20 25.91
CA PHE A 3 -2.03 -13.47 24.92
C PHE A 3 -0.65 -13.06 25.40
N ARG A 4 0.34 -13.83 24.97
CA ARG A 4 1.75 -13.52 25.13
C ARG A 4 2.32 -13.12 23.77
N VAL A 5 2.78 -11.88 23.65
CA VAL A 5 3.46 -11.38 22.45
C VAL A 5 4.95 -11.35 22.73
N GLN A 6 5.73 -12.04 21.90
CA GLN A 6 7.18 -12.05 21.97
C GLN A 6 7.77 -11.16 20.87
N ALA A 7 8.68 -10.27 21.24
CA ALA A 7 9.40 -9.40 20.33
C ALA A 7 10.89 -9.41 20.68
N GLY A 8 11.68 -10.19 19.94
CA GLY A 8 13.07 -10.46 20.30
C GLY A 8 13.15 -11.15 21.67
N SER A 9 13.93 -10.58 22.59
CA SER A 9 14.00 -11.04 23.99
C SER A 9 12.90 -10.46 24.89
N GLY A 10 12.13 -9.49 24.41
CA GLY A 10 11.04 -8.87 25.16
C GLY A 10 9.74 -9.68 25.08
N GLN A 11 8.95 -9.59 26.14
CA GLN A 11 7.64 -10.23 26.24
C GLN A 11 6.62 -9.26 26.83
N VAL A 12 5.43 -9.23 26.23
CA VAL A 12 4.26 -8.49 26.74
C VAL A 12 3.10 -9.45 26.90
N GLN A 13 2.38 -9.33 28.02
CA GLN A 13 1.10 -10.01 28.24
C GLN A 13 -0.03 -9.02 27.93
N ALA A 14 -1.05 -9.45 27.18
CA ALA A 14 -2.18 -8.60 26.80
C ALA A 14 -3.46 -9.41 26.64
N ASP A 15 -4.61 -8.85 26.98
CA ASP A 15 -5.91 -9.52 26.79
C ASP A 15 -6.41 -9.45 25.33
N LYS A 16 -5.94 -8.45 24.59
CA LYS A 16 -6.29 -8.21 23.18
C LYS A 16 -5.04 -7.88 22.37
N VAL A 17 -4.99 -8.34 21.12
CA VAL A 17 -3.86 -8.13 20.20
C VAL A 17 -4.36 -7.54 18.89
N ILE A 18 -3.68 -6.49 18.42
CA ILE A 18 -3.97 -5.84 17.13
C ILE A 18 -2.85 -6.17 16.14
N PHE A 19 -3.22 -6.80 15.02
CA PHE A 19 -2.35 -7.05 13.87
C PHE A 19 -2.54 -5.91 12.86
N ALA A 20 -1.69 -4.90 12.92
CA ALA A 20 -1.76 -3.70 12.06
C ALA A 20 -0.45 -3.45 11.27
N THR A 21 0.28 -4.51 10.95
CA THR A 21 1.60 -4.44 10.30
C THR A 21 1.55 -4.52 8.78
N ASN A 22 0.36 -4.65 8.19
CA ASN A 22 0.11 -4.56 6.75
C ASN A 22 1.09 -5.43 5.93
N GLY A 23 1.86 -4.84 4.99
CA GLY A 23 2.80 -5.57 4.14
C GLY A 23 4.13 -5.97 4.81
N TYR A 24 4.30 -5.75 6.12
CA TYR A 24 5.59 -5.86 6.81
C TYR A 24 5.70 -7.05 7.79
N SER A 25 4.67 -7.86 7.93
CA SER A 25 4.74 -9.10 8.72
C SER A 25 4.40 -10.32 7.90
N SER A 26 4.75 -11.48 8.45
CA SER A 26 4.34 -12.76 7.89
C SER A 26 2.82 -12.80 7.69
N GLU A 27 2.43 -13.33 6.54
CA GLU A 27 1.05 -13.37 6.09
C GLU A 27 0.18 -14.40 6.80
N ASP A 28 0.76 -15.19 7.70
CA ASP A 28 0.11 -16.17 8.56
C ASP A 28 0.12 -15.76 10.05
N LEU A 29 0.31 -14.48 10.35
CA LEU A 29 0.25 -13.94 11.71
C LEU A 29 -0.93 -12.96 11.88
N PRO A 30 -2.10 -13.42 12.34
CA PRO A 30 -2.46 -14.78 12.72
C PRO A 30 -2.79 -15.66 11.51
N ASN A 31 -2.87 -16.98 11.72
CA ASN A 31 -3.07 -17.98 10.65
C ASN A 31 -4.27 -17.68 9.75
N TRP A 32 -5.29 -17.02 10.30
CA TRP A 32 -6.46 -16.57 9.54
C TRP A 32 -6.10 -15.71 8.33
N LEU A 33 -5.06 -14.88 8.41
CA LEU A 33 -4.63 -14.00 7.31
C LEU A 33 -4.00 -14.75 6.13
N ALA A 34 -3.61 -16.02 6.31
CA ALA A 34 -2.90 -16.77 5.30
C ALA A 34 -3.70 -16.89 4.00
N GLY A 35 -3.15 -16.34 2.92
CA GLY A 35 -3.80 -16.32 1.60
C GLY A 35 -4.93 -15.30 1.44
N ARG A 36 -5.14 -14.39 2.39
CA ARG A 36 -6.21 -13.35 2.33
C ARG A 36 -5.71 -11.95 1.99
N TYR A 37 -4.44 -11.68 2.23
CA TYR A 37 -3.80 -10.43 1.84
C TYR A 37 -2.50 -10.70 1.11
N MET A 38 -1.95 -9.72 0.40
CA MET A 38 -0.71 -9.88 -0.34
C MET A 38 0.16 -8.62 -0.19
N PRO A 39 1.35 -8.76 0.41
CA PRO A 39 2.36 -7.71 0.37
C PRO A 39 2.80 -7.44 -1.07
N THR A 40 2.85 -6.17 -1.45
CA THR A 40 3.31 -5.70 -2.75
C THR A 40 4.18 -4.47 -2.55
N GLN A 41 5.20 -4.32 -3.38
CA GLN A 41 6.08 -3.16 -3.34
C GLN A 41 5.52 -2.03 -4.20
N SER A 42 5.58 -0.82 -3.66
CA SER A 42 5.37 0.45 -4.35
C SER A 42 6.68 1.22 -4.32
N SER A 43 7.01 1.92 -5.40
CA SER A 43 8.25 2.70 -5.51
C SER A 43 7.94 4.14 -5.90
N ILE A 44 8.75 5.06 -5.41
CA ILE A 44 8.61 6.50 -5.66
C ILE A 44 9.96 7.03 -6.15
N ILE A 45 9.91 7.92 -7.13
CA ILE A 45 10.98 8.84 -7.50
C ILE A 45 10.52 10.28 -7.23
N VAL A 46 11.47 11.15 -6.86
CA VAL A 46 11.20 12.57 -6.63
C VAL A 46 12.24 13.40 -7.36
N SER A 47 11.78 14.40 -8.10
CA SER A 47 12.64 15.32 -8.82
C SER A 47 13.45 16.25 -7.90
N ARG A 48 14.46 16.90 -8.45
CA ARG A 48 14.93 18.19 -7.89
C ARG A 48 13.82 19.25 -7.96
N PRO A 49 13.89 20.34 -7.17
CA PRO A 49 12.97 21.46 -7.32
C PRO A 49 13.05 21.99 -8.77
N MET A 50 11.89 22.25 -9.36
CA MET A 50 11.78 22.81 -10.70
C MET A 50 11.50 24.31 -10.63
N THR A 51 12.09 25.03 -11.58
CA THR A 51 11.79 26.44 -11.83
C THR A 51 10.40 26.59 -12.47
N GLN A 52 9.82 27.78 -12.41
CA GLN A 52 8.54 28.03 -13.06
C GLN A 52 8.60 27.87 -14.59
N SER A 53 9.76 28.15 -15.20
CA SER A 53 9.98 27.92 -16.62
C SER A 53 9.91 26.43 -16.97
N GLU A 54 10.56 25.58 -16.17
CA GLU A 54 10.51 24.11 -16.33
C GLU A 54 9.09 23.57 -16.11
N LEU A 55 8.38 24.05 -15.09
CA LEU A 55 6.99 23.68 -14.86
C LEU A 55 6.09 24.09 -16.04
N GLY A 56 6.29 25.31 -16.56
CA GLY A 56 5.57 25.84 -17.72
C GLY A 56 5.83 25.05 -19.00
N ALA A 57 7.06 24.56 -19.22
CA ALA A 57 7.41 23.78 -20.40
C ALA A 57 6.61 22.47 -20.52
N GLN A 58 6.27 21.83 -19.39
CA GLN A 58 5.41 20.65 -19.35
C GLN A 58 3.92 21.00 -19.28
N GLY A 59 3.59 22.22 -18.86
CA GLY A 59 2.21 22.67 -18.64
C GLY A 59 1.57 22.10 -17.38
N TRP A 60 2.35 21.61 -16.41
CA TRP A 60 1.81 21.07 -15.15
C TRP A 60 2.23 21.92 -13.95
N THR A 61 1.24 22.54 -13.29
CA THR A 61 1.44 23.43 -12.14
C THR A 61 0.58 23.07 -10.93
N SER A 62 -0.21 21.99 -11.02
CA SER A 62 -1.11 21.59 -9.93
C SER A 62 -0.38 20.80 -8.84
N GLY A 63 -0.58 21.21 -7.58
CA GLY A 63 -0.20 20.45 -6.38
C GLY A 63 -1.21 19.36 -6.01
N GLN A 64 -2.34 19.25 -6.74
CA GLN A 64 -3.35 18.23 -6.49
C GLN A 64 -2.79 16.84 -6.81
N ALA A 65 -2.96 15.91 -5.86
CA ALA A 65 -2.65 14.51 -6.10
C ALA A 65 -3.49 13.97 -7.25
N SER A 66 -2.81 13.42 -8.25
CA SER A 66 -3.38 12.89 -9.47
C SER A 66 -2.89 11.46 -9.68
N TYR A 67 -3.66 10.67 -10.42
CA TYR A 67 -3.30 9.30 -10.81
C TYR A 67 -3.89 8.98 -12.18
N ASP A 68 -3.33 7.99 -12.86
CA ASP A 68 -3.82 7.55 -14.16
C ASP A 68 -4.79 6.36 -14.06
N THR A 69 -5.33 5.94 -15.20
CA THR A 69 -6.33 4.85 -15.29
C THR A 69 -5.72 3.45 -15.40
N ARG A 70 -4.39 3.32 -15.25
CA ARG A 70 -3.69 2.02 -15.37
C ARG A 70 -4.04 1.09 -14.21
N HIS A 71 -3.93 -0.21 -14.42
CA HIS A 71 -4.03 -1.20 -13.36
C HIS A 71 -2.83 -1.12 -12.41
N LEU A 72 -1.63 -1.03 -12.99
CA LEU A 72 -0.39 -0.70 -12.29
C LEU A 72 -0.22 0.81 -12.24
N LEU A 73 -1.20 1.48 -11.63
CA LEU A 73 -1.35 2.93 -11.69
C LEU A 73 -0.09 3.70 -11.30
N HIS A 74 0.07 4.83 -11.98
CA HIS A 74 0.95 5.90 -11.54
C HIS A 74 0.19 6.91 -10.71
N TYR A 75 0.82 7.43 -9.66
CA TYR A 75 0.30 8.52 -8.84
C TYR A 75 1.35 9.59 -8.69
N PHE A 76 0.96 10.85 -8.80
CA PHE A 76 1.91 11.94 -8.83
C PHE A 76 1.31 13.24 -8.34
N ARG A 77 2.19 14.13 -7.88
CA ARG A 77 1.85 15.49 -7.45
C ARG A 77 3.08 16.37 -7.41
N LEU A 78 2.88 17.67 -7.63
CA LEU A 78 3.87 18.64 -7.21
C LEU A 78 3.86 18.77 -5.67
N MET A 79 5.04 18.73 -5.09
CA MET A 79 5.30 19.04 -3.69
C MET A 79 5.34 20.57 -3.50
N PRO A 80 5.22 21.07 -2.24
CA PRO A 80 5.21 22.51 -1.97
C PRO A 80 6.45 23.28 -2.49
N ASP A 81 7.57 22.59 -2.72
CA ASP A 81 8.83 23.13 -3.23
C ASP A 81 9.07 22.83 -4.73
N ASN A 82 7.99 22.60 -5.49
CA ASN A 82 8.03 22.34 -6.94
C ASN A 82 8.79 21.08 -7.36
N ARG A 83 8.98 20.12 -6.45
CA ARG A 83 9.42 18.77 -6.84
C ARG A 83 8.22 17.98 -7.36
N MET A 84 8.41 17.22 -8.43
CA MET A 84 7.43 16.21 -8.83
C MET A 84 7.72 14.91 -8.08
N LEU A 85 6.75 14.47 -7.28
CA LEU A 85 6.70 13.12 -6.74
C LEU A 85 5.98 12.25 -7.76
N PHE A 86 6.61 11.15 -8.18
CA PHE A 86 6.03 10.19 -9.10
C PHE A 86 6.18 8.78 -8.55
N GLY A 87 5.05 8.13 -8.30
CA GLY A 87 4.97 6.81 -7.70
C GLY A 87 4.39 5.79 -8.66
N VAL A 88 4.92 4.57 -8.57
CA VAL A 88 4.53 3.44 -9.41
C VAL A 88 4.22 2.22 -8.53
N ARG A 89 3.24 1.41 -8.98
CA ARG A 89 2.89 0.14 -8.34
C ARG A 89 3.51 -1.04 -9.09
N GLY A 90 3.71 -2.14 -8.39
CA GLY A 90 3.79 -3.44 -9.06
C GLY A 90 5.01 -4.31 -8.78
N GLY A 91 5.73 -4.10 -7.67
CA GLY A 91 6.77 -5.06 -7.30
C GLY A 91 6.20 -6.27 -6.56
N LEU A 92 6.44 -7.47 -7.08
CA LEU A 92 6.08 -8.74 -6.40
C LEU A 92 7.17 -9.23 -5.44
N MET A 93 8.38 -8.68 -5.55
CA MET A 93 9.53 -9.01 -4.73
C MET A 93 10.11 -7.73 -4.12
N ALA A 94 10.59 -7.84 -2.89
CA ALA A 94 11.28 -6.77 -2.16
C ALA A 94 12.71 -7.19 -1.87
N ASN A 95 13.61 -6.91 -2.81
CA ASN A 95 15.05 -7.08 -2.68
C ASN A 95 15.78 -5.97 -3.48
N PRO A 96 17.08 -5.73 -3.25
CA PRO A 96 17.79 -4.63 -3.90
C PRO A 96 17.71 -4.65 -5.43
N ALA A 97 17.74 -5.84 -6.05
CA ALA A 97 17.66 -5.97 -7.49
C ALA A 97 16.25 -5.66 -8.04
N SER A 98 15.19 -6.06 -7.34
CA SER A 98 13.81 -5.72 -7.73
C SER A 98 13.51 -4.25 -7.53
N GLU A 99 14.03 -3.64 -6.46
CA GLU A 99 13.96 -2.20 -6.22
C GLU A 99 14.65 -1.39 -7.32
N ALA A 100 15.90 -1.72 -7.66
CA ALA A 100 16.62 -1.03 -8.73
C ALA A 100 15.86 -1.08 -10.07
N ARG A 101 15.27 -2.24 -10.41
CA ARG A 101 14.41 -2.39 -11.60
C ARG A 101 13.14 -1.55 -11.52
N ALA A 102 12.48 -1.51 -10.35
CA ALA A 102 11.28 -0.71 -10.16
C ALA A 102 11.55 0.79 -10.29
N ILE A 103 12.67 1.28 -9.74
CA ILE A 103 13.10 2.68 -9.84
C ILE A 103 13.46 3.04 -11.29
N SER A 104 14.21 2.18 -11.99
CA SER A 104 14.54 2.38 -13.40
C SER A 104 13.27 2.42 -14.27
N ARG A 105 12.29 1.55 -13.98
CA ARG A 105 11.00 1.56 -14.65
C ARG A 105 10.21 2.85 -14.36
N ALA A 106 10.16 3.29 -13.10
CA ALA A 106 9.52 4.54 -12.71
C ALA A 106 10.09 5.74 -13.47
N ARG A 107 11.42 5.78 -13.65
CA ARG A 107 12.08 6.82 -14.45
C ARG A 107 11.64 6.79 -15.91
N ALA A 108 11.64 5.61 -16.53
CA ALA A 108 11.22 5.48 -17.93
C ALA A 108 9.74 5.86 -18.13
N ASP A 109 8.87 5.48 -17.19
CA ASP A 109 7.44 5.84 -17.24
C ASP A 109 7.23 7.36 -17.00
N PHE A 110 8.02 7.97 -16.10
CA PHE A 110 8.06 9.43 -15.92
C PHE A 110 8.48 10.16 -17.20
N ASP A 111 9.53 9.68 -17.87
CA ASP A 111 10.02 10.25 -19.15
C ASP A 111 9.02 10.13 -20.29
N ALA A 112 8.20 9.09 -20.27
CA ALA A 112 7.12 8.89 -21.23
C ALA A 112 5.94 9.82 -20.93
N MET A 113 5.55 9.95 -19.66
CA MET A 113 4.39 10.74 -19.24
C MET A 113 4.65 12.26 -19.23
N PHE A 114 5.88 12.67 -18.90
CA PHE A 114 6.29 14.07 -18.79
C PHE A 114 7.49 14.35 -19.71
N PRO A 115 7.30 14.34 -21.05
CA PRO A 115 8.41 14.42 -22.00
C PRO A 115 9.22 15.71 -21.91
N ALA A 116 8.61 16.84 -21.50
CA ALA A 116 9.33 18.10 -21.33
C ALA A 116 10.26 18.05 -20.10
N TRP A 117 10.07 17.10 -19.17
CA TRP A 117 10.87 16.93 -17.97
C TRP A 117 11.88 15.77 -18.03
N ARG A 118 12.13 15.19 -19.21
CA ARG A 118 13.13 14.09 -19.36
C ARG A 118 14.52 14.43 -18.84
N HIS A 119 14.91 15.70 -18.96
CA HIS A 119 16.20 16.20 -18.50
C HIS A 119 16.21 16.59 -17.00
N ILE A 120 15.06 16.58 -16.32
CA ILE A 120 14.97 16.89 -14.90
C ILE A 120 15.42 15.69 -14.10
N GLU A 121 16.40 15.90 -13.23
CA GLU A 121 16.95 14.87 -12.35
C GLU A 121 15.94 14.42 -11.28
N THR A 122 15.91 13.11 -11.04
CA THR A 122 15.19 12.48 -9.91
C THR A 122 16.17 12.13 -8.80
N SER A 123 16.45 13.10 -7.93
CA SER A 123 17.52 13.02 -6.93
C SER A 123 17.21 12.09 -5.75
N ASN A 124 15.96 11.67 -5.59
CA ASN A 124 15.56 10.76 -4.52
C ASN A 124 14.69 9.63 -5.07
N ALA A 125 14.88 8.44 -4.53
CA ALA A 125 14.05 7.29 -4.83
C ALA A 125 13.99 6.34 -3.63
N TRP A 126 12.85 5.69 -3.42
CA TRP A 126 12.70 4.67 -2.39
C TRP A 126 11.55 3.73 -2.72
N SER A 127 11.51 2.59 -2.03
CA SER A 127 10.40 1.66 -2.08
C SER A 127 9.83 1.37 -0.70
N GLY A 128 8.58 0.91 -0.67
CA GLY A 128 7.90 0.50 0.54
C GLY A 128 6.90 -0.61 0.27
N MET A 129 6.54 -1.33 1.34
CA MET A 129 5.54 -2.39 1.25
C MET A 129 4.16 -1.82 1.52
N VAL A 130 3.25 -2.08 0.59
CA VAL A 130 1.81 -1.98 0.80
C VAL A 130 1.25 -3.39 0.87
N CYS A 131 -0.02 -3.52 1.25
CA CYS A 131 -0.71 -4.78 1.10
C CYS A 131 -2.10 -4.58 0.50
N ILE A 132 -2.49 -5.58 -0.28
CA ILE A 132 -3.74 -5.63 -1.01
C ILE A 132 -4.54 -6.86 -0.58
N GLY A 133 -5.84 -6.71 -0.43
CA GLY A 133 -6.79 -7.79 -0.24
C GLY A 133 -7.44 -8.19 -1.56
N ARG A 134 -8.02 -9.39 -1.63
CA ARG A 134 -8.73 -9.84 -2.83
C ARG A 134 -9.91 -8.93 -3.17
N ASP A 135 -10.64 -8.49 -2.15
CA ASP A 135 -11.91 -7.77 -2.30
C ASP A 135 -11.73 -6.26 -2.54
N ARG A 136 -10.48 -5.80 -2.71
CA ARG A 136 -10.12 -4.40 -3.01
C ARG A 136 -10.57 -3.37 -1.96
N MET A 137 -10.84 -3.83 -0.74
CA MET A 137 -11.25 -3.00 0.40
C MET A 137 -10.34 -3.27 1.60
N PRO A 138 -10.08 -2.24 2.43
CA PRO A 138 -9.47 -2.48 3.74
C PRO A 138 -10.42 -3.28 4.62
N TYR A 139 -9.83 -4.07 5.51
CA TYR A 139 -10.57 -4.75 6.56
C TYR A 139 -10.19 -4.16 7.90
N VAL A 140 -11.20 -3.80 8.69
CA VAL A 140 -11.06 -3.28 10.06
C VAL A 140 -11.95 -4.12 10.93
N GLY A 141 -11.46 -4.71 12.02
CA GLY A 141 -12.31 -5.44 12.95
C GLY A 141 -11.67 -6.67 13.59
N PRO A 142 -12.49 -7.51 14.27
CA PRO A 142 -12.03 -8.70 14.95
C PRO A 142 -11.59 -9.78 13.97
N VAL A 143 -10.55 -10.54 14.29
CA VAL A 143 -10.14 -11.69 13.47
C VAL A 143 -11.16 -12.82 13.67
N PRO A 144 -11.85 -13.29 12.60
CA PRO A 144 -12.87 -14.33 12.72
C PRO A 144 -12.31 -15.64 13.30
N GLY A 145 -12.97 -16.15 14.34
CA GLY A 145 -12.59 -17.39 15.02
C GLY A 145 -11.48 -17.23 16.06
N GLU A 146 -10.96 -16.02 16.27
CA GLU A 146 -9.86 -15.73 17.18
C GLU A 146 -10.27 -14.62 18.18
N PRO A 147 -11.01 -14.97 19.27
CA PRO A 147 -11.47 -13.99 20.25
C PRO A 147 -10.32 -13.15 20.81
N GLY A 148 -10.47 -11.84 20.88
CA GLY A 148 -9.41 -10.93 21.37
C GLY A 148 -8.37 -10.52 20.33
N PHE A 149 -8.38 -11.10 19.13
CA PHE A 149 -7.55 -10.64 18.01
C PHE A 149 -8.31 -9.66 17.11
N TYR A 150 -7.61 -8.62 16.68
CA TYR A 150 -8.14 -7.54 15.86
C TYR A 150 -7.16 -7.16 14.76
N THR A 151 -7.63 -6.56 13.69
CA THR A 151 -6.78 -6.12 12.59
C THR A 151 -7.33 -4.90 11.88
N SER A 152 -6.43 -4.13 11.28
CA SER A 152 -6.76 -3.07 10.32
C SER A 152 -5.71 -3.01 9.23
N LEU A 153 -6.00 -3.58 8.06
CA LEU A 153 -5.02 -3.82 7.00
C LEU A 153 -5.66 -3.85 5.59
N CYS A 154 -4.85 -4.11 4.57
CA CYS A 154 -5.26 -4.06 3.15
C CYS A 154 -5.74 -2.68 2.70
N TYR A 155 -5.05 -1.59 3.06
CA TYR A 155 -5.47 -0.24 2.63
C TYR A 155 -5.27 0.06 1.14
N HIS A 156 -4.73 -0.87 0.33
CA HIS A 156 -4.56 -0.70 -1.12
C HIS A 156 -3.84 0.59 -1.53
N GLY A 157 -2.83 1.00 -0.75
CA GLY A 157 -2.06 2.23 -0.98
C GLY A 157 -2.74 3.52 -0.49
N ASN A 158 -3.94 3.44 0.11
CA ASN A 158 -4.68 4.59 0.65
C ASN A 158 -4.59 4.72 2.18
N GLY A 159 -3.59 4.08 2.79
CA GLY A 159 -3.45 4.02 4.25
C GLY A 159 -3.28 5.38 4.91
N VAL A 160 -2.57 6.32 4.27
CA VAL A 160 -2.36 7.66 4.83
C VAL A 160 -3.69 8.40 5.03
N ALA A 161 -4.61 8.29 4.08
CA ALA A 161 -5.92 8.93 4.17
C ALA A 161 -6.88 8.19 5.12
N MET A 162 -6.86 6.85 5.08
CA MET A 162 -7.89 6.03 5.76
C MET A 162 -7.50 5.60 7.18
N ALA A 163 -6.21 5.46 7.50
CA ALA A 163 -5.78 4.79 8.73
C ALA A 163 -6.16 5.54 10.01
N SER A 164 -6.21 6.87 10.01
CA SER A 164 -6.67 7.63 11.19
C SER A 164 -8.13 7.32 11.52
N TYR A 165 -8.97 7.24 10.49
CA TYR A 165 -10.38 6.89 10.62
C TYR A 165 -10.57 5.42 11.03
N CYS A 166 -9.89 4.49 10.35
CA CYS A 166 -9.94 3.07 10.67
C CYS A 166 -9.36 2.75 12.06
N GLY A 167 -8.31 3.46 12.47
CA GLY A 167 -7.73 3.34 13.80
C GLY A 167 -8.70 3.78 14.91
N ALA A 168 -9.46 4.86 14.68
CA ALA A 168 -10.49 5.29 15.61
C ALA A 168 -11.63 4.26 15.74
N LEU A 169 -12.08 3.70 14.61
CA LEU A 169 -13.07 2.60 14.62
C LEU A 169 -12.53 1.38 15.39
N LEU A 170 -11.29 0.98 15.11
CA LEU A 170 -10.68 -0.18 15.76
C LEU A 170 -10.50 0.04 17.26
N ALA A 171 -10.18 1.26 17.70
CA ALA A 171 -10.06 1.61 19.10
C ALA A 171 -11.40 1.48 19.85
N ASP A 172 -12.53 1.79 19.22
CA ASP A 172 -13.85 1.57 19.80
C ASP A 172 -14.13 0.06 19.95
N LEU A 173 -13.90 -0.70 18.88
CA LEU A 173 -14.12 -2.15 18.85
C LEU A 173 -13.26 -2.90 19.89
N VAL A 174 -11.98 -2.54 20.02
CA VAL A 174 -11.06 -3.15 20.99
C VAL A 174 -11.46 -2.81 22.43
N ARG A 175 -12.23 -1.75 22.66
CA ARG A 175 -12.78 -1.41 23.99
C ARG A 175 -14.18 -1.98 24.20
N ASP A 176 -14.64 -2.85 23.32
CA ASP A 176 -16.00 -3.42 23.30
C ASP A 176 -17.10 -2.35 23.24
N LYS A 177 -16.79 -1.21 22.61
CA LYS A 177 -17.73 -0.11 22.40
C LYS A 177 -18.28 -0.15 20.99
N GLN A 178 -19.52 0.31 20.84
CA GLN A 178 -20.05 0.65 19.52
C GLN A 178 -19.23 1.80 18.93
N PRO A 179 -18.83 1.71 17.64
CA PRO A 179 -18.09 2.79 17.02
C PRO A 179 -18.86 4.11 17.04
N GLU A 180 -18.21 5.18 17.49
CA GLU A 180 -18.82 6.52 17.53
C GLU A 180 -18.98 7.11 16.13
N ARG A 181 -18.11 6.68 15.21
CA ARG A 181 -18.14 7.06 13.80
C ARG A 181 -18.95 6.05 13.01
N VAL A 182 -19.50 6.48 11.87
CA VAL A 182 -20.09 5.56 10.89
C VAL A 182 -19.11 4.42 10.66
N TYR A 183 -19.56 3.17 10.77
CA TYR A 183 -18.73 2.00 10.49
C TYR A 183 -19.25 1.33 9.20
N PRO A 184 -18.63 1.56 8.04
CA PRO A 184 -19.17 1.08 6.77
C PRO A 184 -19.15 -0.45 6.66
N LYS A 185 -20.24 -1.04 6.17
CA LYS A 185 -20.33 -2.49 5.93
C LYS A 185 -19.23 -3.02 5.02
N ALA A 186 -18.74 -2.20 4.09
CA ALA A 186 -17.71 -2.61 3.14
C ALA A 186 -16.36 -2.92 3.82
N ILE A 187 -16.01 -2.23 4.90
CA ILE A 187 -14.75 -2.45 5.63
C ILE A 187 -14.90 -3.42 6.81
N GLN A 188 -16.14 -3.78 7.15
CA GLN A 188 -16.50 -4.82 8.12
C GLN A 188 -16.39 -6.23 7.53
N ARG A 189 -16.43 -6.36 6.20
CA ARG A 189 -16.45 -7.66 5.54
C ARG A 189 -15.09 -8.34 5.71
N PRO A 190 -15.03 -9.53 6.32
CA PRO A 190 -13.77 -10.25 6.46
C PRO A 190 -13.15 -10.56 5.10
N LEU A 191 -11.82 -10.46 5.02
CA LEU A 191 -11.08 -10.63 3.77
C LEU A 191 -11.32 -12.00 3.14
N SER A 192 -11.63 -12.03 1.84
CA SER A 192 -11.68 -13.28 1.08
C SER A 192 -10.28 -13.85 0.80
N LYS A 193 -10.18 -15.16 0.63
CA LYS A 193 -8.94 -15.80 0.16
C LYS A 193 -8.75 -15.54 -1.33
N PHE A 194 -7.52 -15.24 -1.73
CA PHE A 194 -7.09 -15.26 -3.13
C PHE A 194 -7.24 -16.65 -3.75
N GLU A 195 -7.29 -16.67 -5.07
CA GLU A 195 -7.18 -17.87 -5.89
C GLU A 195 -5.91 -18.64 -5.50
N LEU A 196 -6.04 -19.96 -5.38
CA LEU A 196 -4.98 -20.85 -4.87
C LEU A 196 -4.48 -20.56 -3.44
N GLY A 197 -5.12 -19.66 -2.69
CA GLY A 197 -4.86 -19.39 -1.27
C GLY A 197 -3.39 -19.09 -0.98
N ARG A 198 -2.69 -20.03 -0.32
CA ARG A 198 -1.25 -19.88 0.01
C ARG A 198 -0.38 -19.78 -1.24
N LEU A 199 -0.76 -20.42 -2.35
CA LEU A 199 -0.01 -20.39 -3.60
C LEU A 199 -0.34 -19.20 -4.51
N ARG A 200 -1.18 -18.24 -4.06
CA ARG A 200 -1.59 -17.07 -4.85
C ARG A 200 -0.45 -16.31 -5.52
N ARG A 201 0.73 -16.26 -4.88
CA ARG A 201 1.92 -15.58 -5.42
C ARG A 201 2.40 -16.18 -6.75
N ALA A 202 2.09 -17.44 -7.03
CA ALA A 202 2.46 -18.11 -8.28
C ALA A 202 1.67 -17.57 -9.50
N ILE A 203 0.44 -17.09 -9.31
CA ILE A 203 -0.38 -16.52 -10.41
C ILE A 203 0.03 -15.07 -10.71
N MET A 204 0.55 -14.36 -9.72
CA MET A 204 0.75 -12.92 -9.81
C MET A 204 1.68 -12.44 -10.93
N PRO A 205 2.78 -13.12 -11.29
CA PRO A 205 3.60 -12.73 -12.43
C PRO A 205 2.78 -12.68 -13.72
N PHE A 206 1.87 -13.65 -13.93
CA PHE A 206 1.00 -13.69 -15.10
C PHE A 206 -0.07 -12.61 -15.06
N ALA A 207 -0.70 -12.38 -13.90
CA ALA A 207 -1.66 -11.30 -13.73
C ALA A 207 -1.00 -9.92 -13.99
N TYR A 208 0.20 -9.70 -13.46
CA TYR A 208 0.94 -8.44 -13.65
C TYR A 208 1.43 -8.27 -15.09
N ALA A 209 1.84 -9.35 -15.76
CA ALA A 209 2.14 -9.31 -17.18
C ALA A 209 0.90 -8.92 -18.02
N GLY A 210 -0.26 -9.49 -17.69
CA GLY A 210 -1.55 -9.13 -18.29
C GLY A 210 -1.89 -7.65 -18.08
N PHE A 211 -1.79 -7.15 -16.84
CA PHE A 211 -1.99 -5.74 -16.52
C PHE A 211 -1.01 -4.85 -17.28
N ALA A 212 0.27 -5.20 -17.31
CA ALA A 212 1.29 -4.44 -18.04
C ALA A 212 1.06 -4.40 -19.56
N LEU A 213 0.36 -5.39 -20.14
CA LEU A 213 -0.06 -5.37 -21.54
C LEU A 213 -1.30 -4.48 -21.75
N GLN A 214 -2.24 -4.51 -20.81
CA GLN A 214 -3.46 -3.67 -20.84
C GLN A 214 -3.17 -2.19 -20.58
N ASP A 215 -2.09 -1.88 -19.88
CA ASP A 215 -1.68 -0.52 -19.49
C ASP A 215 -0.80 0.19 -20.54
N ARG A 216 -0.55 -0.44 -21.69
CA ARG A 216 0.14 0.12 -22.87
C ARG A 216 -0.82 0.89 -23.76
#